data_AF-A0A0A8XT26-F1
#
_entry.id   AF-A0A0A8XT26-F1
#
_cell.length_a   1.000
_cell.length_b   1.000
_cell.length_c   1.000
_cell.angle_alpha   90.00
_cell.angle_beta   90.00
_cell.angle_gamma   90.00
#
_symmetry.space_group_name_H-M   'P 1'
#
loop_
_entity.id
_entity.type
_entity.pdbx_description
1 polymer ?
#
loop_
_entity_poly.entity_id
_entity_poly.type
_entity_poly.pdbx_seq_one_letter_code
_entity_poly.pdbx_strand_id
1 'polypeptide(L)'
;MYRECVLYKPQIAGLMETSVVTTIGFVKGAPDIDVQGFNVYHKNRLITPFWKVASNSYGKGRGVVGILEVNFIKPTHDKQDFEKSVLYQRLEIRLKDMTYEYWDLHCHRVGYDNKKIT
;
A
#
# COMPACT_ATOMS: atom_id res chain seq x y z
N MET A 1 10.06 -9.08 12.01
CA MET A 1 9.12 -8.53 11.01
C MET A 1 9.94 -7.63 10.10
N TYR A 2 10.16 -8.03 8.84
CA TYR A 2 10.88 -7.20 7.88
C TYR A 2 9.92 -6.07 7.47
N ARG A 3 10.35 -4.83 7.64
CA ARG A 3 9.57 -3.63 7.33
C ARG A 3 10.46 -2.69 6.55
N GLU A 4 9.91 -2.07 5.52
CA GLU A 4 10.60 -1.08 4.72
C GLU A 4 9.82 0.22 4.71
N CYS A 5 10.54 1.34 4.60
CA CYS A 5 9.97 2.66 4.42
C CYS A 5 10.22 3.09 2.98
N VAL A 6 9.16 3.19 2.19
CA VAL A 6 9.23 3.60 0.79
C VAL A 6 8.74 5.03 0.68
N LEU A 7 9.58 5.91 0.11
CA LEU A 7 9.21 7.30 -0.15
C LEU A 7 8.45 7.41 -1.48
N TYR A 8 7.29 8.05 -1.44
CA TYR A 8 6.53 8.43 -2.62
C TYR A 8 6.43 9.96 -2.72
N LYS A 9 6.81 10.51 -3.88
CA LYS A 9 6.68 11.93 -4.20
C LYS A 9 5.70 12.10 -5.36
N PRO A 10 4.39 12.30 -5.11
CA PRO A 10 3.42 12.62 -6.16
C PRO A 10 3.84 13.87 -6.94
N GLN A 11 3.82 13.79 -8.26
CA GLN A 11 3.93 14.97 -9.12
C GLN A 11 2.59 15.70 -9.14
N ILE A 12 2.52 16.84 -8.44
CA ILE A 12 1.37 17.74 -8.39
C ILE A 12 1.77 19.02 -9.16
N ALA A 13 1.05 19.34 -10.23
CA ALA A 13 1.35 20.55 -10.99
C ALA A 13 1.09 21.79 -10.12
N GLY A 14 2.14 22.59 -9.90
CA GLY A 14 2.04 23.89 -9.21
C GLY A 14 2.02 23.87 -7.68
N LEU A 15 2.25 22.73 -7.02
CA LEU A 15 2.31 22.65 -5.54
C LEU A 15 3.67 22.14 -5.05
N MET A 16 4.09 22.60 -3.87
CA MET A 16 5.28 22.12 -3.15
C MET A 16 5.29 20.58 -3.04
N GLU A 17 6.47 19.98 -3.20
CA GLU A 17 6.74 18.54 -3.08
C GLU A 17 6.05 17.94 -1.84
N THR A 18 4.88 17.34 -2.03
CA THR A 18 4.28 16.55 -0.95
C THR A 18 4.95 15.19 -1.00
N SER A 19 5.57 14.76 0.10
CA SER A 19 6.18 13.44 0.20
C SER A 19 5.39 12.57 1.16
N VAL A 20 5.15 11.32 0.78
CA VAL A 20 4.48 10.31 1.59
C VAL A 20 5.49 9.24 1.94
N VAL A 21 5.63 8.94 3.22
CA VAL A 21 6.36 7.76 3.67
C VAL A 21 5.36 6.64 3.86
N THR A 22 5.57 5.55 3.14
CA THR A 22 4.78 4.32 3.27
C THR A 22 5.62 3.30 4.03
N THR A 23 5.15 2.83 5.18
CA THR A 23 5.72 1.66 5.84
C THR A 23 5.04 0.41 5.29
N ILE A 24 5.80 -0.51 4.73
CA ILE A 24 5.31 -1.75 4.12
C ILE A 24 5.95 -2.98 4.77
N GLY A 25 5.21 -4.08 4.87
CA GLY A 25 5.70 -5.31 5.46
C GLY A 25 4.73 -6.48 5.32
N PHE A 26 5.17 -7.66 5.76
CA PHE A 26 4.26 -8.80 5.91
C PHE A 26 3.51 -8.73 7.23
N VAL A 27 2.21 -9.05 7.20
CA VAL A 27 1.42 -9.26 8.41
C VAL A 27 1.99 -10.42 9.22
N LYS A 28 1.97 -10.30 10.55
CA LYS A 28 2.38 -11.39 11.44
C LYS A 28 1.46 -12.59 11.19
N GLY A 29 2.02 -13.76 10.91
CA GLY A 29 1.26 -14.97 10.59
C GLY A 29 1.05 -15.22 9.09
N ALA A 30 1.62 -14.41 8.20
CA ALA A 30 1.82 -14.84 6.82
C ALA A 30 2.73 -16.08 6.78
N PRO A 31 2.43 -17.10 5.93
CA PRO A 31 1.44 -17.07 4.85
C PRO A 31 0.04 -17.58 5.24
N ASP A 32 -0.14 -17.99 6.50
CA ASP A 32 -1.35 -18.68 6.98
C ASP A 32 -2.54 -17.72 7.19
N ILE A 33 -2.28 -16.42 7.31
CA ILE A 33 -3.31 -15.38 7.48
C ILE A 33 -3.61 -14.69 6.14
N ASP A 34 -4.89 -14.51 5.83
CA ASP A 34 -5.37 -13.84 4.62
C ASP A 34 -5.78 -12.38 4.85
N VAL A 35 -4.81 -11.57 5.28
CA VAL A 35 -4.98 -10.12 5.48
C VAL A 35 -3.98 -9.37 4.60
N GLN A 36 -4.43 -8.36 3.87
CA GLN A 36 -3.56 -7.56 2.99
C GLN A 36 -4.14 -6.16 2.76
N GLY A 37 -3.32 -5.28 2.20
CA GLY A 37 -3.72 -3.93 1.81
C GLY A 37 -3.18 -2.83 2.73
N PHE A 38 -3.57 -1.60 2.45
CA PHE A 38 -3.02 -0.42 3.11
C PHE A 38 -4.01 0.22 4.09
N ASN A 39 -3.54 0.55 5.28
CA ASN A 39 -4.26 1.43 6.20
C ASN A 39 -3.88 2.88 5.88
N VAL A 40 -4.85 3.61 5.33
CA VAL A 40 -4.61 4.95 4.81
C VAL A 40 -5.22 5.99 5.74
N TYR A 41 -4.37 6.87 6.23
CA TYR A 41 -4.71 7.92 7.18
C TYR A 41 -4.79 9.29 6.49
N HIS A 42 -5.54 10.20 7.09
CA HIS A 42 -5.55 11.61 6.76
C HIS A 42 -5.66 12.41 8.07
N LYS A 43 -4.65 13.23 8.37
CA LYS A 43 -4.53 13.99 9.63
C LYS A 43 -4.74 13.10 10.87
N ASN A 44 -3.95 12.03 10.98
CA ASN A 44 -4.00 11.06 12.07
C ASN A 44 -5.36 10.33 12.26
N ARG A 45 -6.24 10.36 11.26
CA ARG A 45 -7.50 9.60 11.24
C ARG A 45 -7.42 8.51 10.19
N LEU A 46 -7.71 7.26 10.57
CA LEU A 46 -7.89 6.16 9.62
C LEU A 46 -9.12 6.43 8.75
N ILE A 47 -8.93 6.49 7.43
CA ILE A 47 -10.01 6.71 6.46
C ILE A 47 -10.35 5.39 5.77
N THR A 48 -9.35 4.73 5.20
CA THR A 48 -9.55 3.48 4.44
C THR A 48 -8.73 2.36 5.08
N PRO A 49 -9.35 1.48 5.87
CA PRO A 49 -8.68 0.29 6.40
C PRO A 49 -8.48 -0.76 5.29
N PHE A 50 -7.32 -1.43 5.30
CA PHE A 50 -7.02 -2.55 4.42
C PHE A 50 -7.36 -2.31 2.94
N TRP A 51 -7.05 -1.11 2.43
CA TRP A 51 -7.29 -0.77 1.02
C TRP A 51 -6.52 -1.75 0.11
N LYS A 52 -7.27 -2.64 -0.52
CA LYS A 52 -6.74 -3.70 -1.38
C LYS A 52 -6.49 -3.17 -2.78
N VAL A 53 -5.30 -2.62 -2.99
CA VAL A 53 -4.83 -2.05 -4.27
C VAL A 53 -4.24 -3.11 -5.21
N ALA A 54 -3.85 -4.26 -4.66
CA ALA A 54 -3.32 -5.38 -5.41
C ALA A 54 -4.31 -6.55 -5.36
N SER A 55 -4.67 -7.05 -6.54
CA SER A 55 -5.44 -8.27 -6.70
C SER A 55 -4.86 -9.00 -7.91
N ASN A 56 -4.49 -10.26 -7.72
CA ASN A 56 -4.18 -11.16 -8.82
C ASN A 56 -4.64 -12.58 -8.49
N SER A 57 -4.88 -13.36 -9.53
CA SER A 57 -5.34 -14.76 -9.44
C SER A 57 -4.26 -15.72 -8.93
N TYR A 58 -3.01 -15.29 -8.83
CA TYR A 58 -1.86 -16.15 -8.50
C TYR A 58 -1.40 -16.01 -7.03
N GLY A 59 -2.12 -15.25 -6.20
CA GLY A 59 -1.83 -15.08 -4.77
C GLY A 59 -0.66 -14.14 -4.43
N LYS A 60 -0.10 -13.44 -5.42
CA LYS A 60 1.00 -12.49 -5.21
C LYS A 60 0.49 -11.23 -4.49
N GLY A 61 1.21 -10.81 -3.45
CA GLY A 61 0.81 -9.70 -2.58
C GLY A 61 0.02 -10.11 -1.33
N ARG A 62 -0.36 -11.39 -1.21
CA ARG A 62 -1.14 -11.92 -0.07
C ARG A 62 -0.39 -11.83 1.26
N GLY A 63 -0.88 -11.07 2.22
CA GLY A 63 -0.14 -10.87 3.48
C GLY A 63 0.70 -9.60 3.51
N VAL A 64 0.83 -8.87 2.39
CA VAL A 64 1.47 -7.55 2.38
C VAL A 64 0.50 -6.53 2.93
N VAL A 65 0.96 -5.83 3.96
CA VAL A 65 0.24 -4.72 4.57
C VAL A 65 1.10 -3.46 4.54
N GLY A 66 0.45 -2.31 4.48
CA GLY A 66 1.17 -1.05 4.60
C GLY A 66 0.38 0.01 5.36
N ILE A 67 1.09 1.04 5.80
CA ILE A 67 0.55 2.19 6.54
C ILE A 67 1.12 3.45 5.91
N LEU A 68 0.25 4.43 5.64
CA LEU A 68 0.63 5.73 5.14
C LEU A 68 -0.39 6.80 5.54
N GLU A 69 0.06 8.06 5.57
CA GLU A 69 -0.80 9.23 5.73
C GLU A 69 -0.78 10.07 4.45
N VAL A 70 -1.95 10.41 3.91
CA VAL A 70 -2.12 11.15 2.65
C VAL A 70 -2.98 12.39 2.86
N ASN A 71 -2.33 13.51 3.13
CA ASN A 71 -3.01 14.78 3.42
C ASN A 71 -3.33 15.62 2.17
N PHE A 72 -2.87 15.19 0.99
CA PHE A 72 -3.11 15.86 -0.29
C PHE A 72 -4.33 15.32 -1.05
N ILE A 73 -4.98 14.28 -0.52
CA ILE A 73 -6.24 13.74 -1.07
C ILE A 73 -7.33 14.01 -0.05
N LYS A 74 -8.42 14.63 -0.49
CA LYS A 74 -9.53 14.97 0.38
C LYS A 74 -10.40 13.73 0.66
N PRO A 75 -10.74 13.44 1.93
CA PRO A 75 -11.73 12.43 2.28
C PRO A 75 -13.14 12.79 1.79
N THR A 76 -13.99 11.78 1.60
CA THR A 76 -15.44 11.96 1.42
C THR A 76 -16.08 12.61 2.66
N HIS A 77 -17.30 13.13 2.52
CA HIS A 77 -18.01 13.84 3.59
C HIS A 77 -18.14 13.01 4.88
N ASP A 78 -18.43 11.70 4.75
CA ASP A 78 -18.53 10.74 5.86
C ASP A 78 -17.17 10.26 6.40
N LYS A 79 -16.07 10.63 5.73
CA LYS A 79 -14.69 10.24 6.05
C LYS A 79 -14.49 8.71 6.06
N GLN A 80 -15.19 7.98 5.20
CA GLN A 80 -15.04 6.53 4.99
C GLN A 80 -14.30 6.18 3.69
N ASP A 81 -14.07 7.16 2.81
CA ASP A 81 -13.29 6.98 1.59
C ASP A 81 -12.58 8.30 1.23
N PHE A 82 -11.82 8.30 0.14
CA PHE A 82 -11.24 9.46 -0.49
C PHE A 82 -11.97 9.82 -1.77
N GLU A 83 -11.96 11.11 -2.12
CA GLU A 83 -12.44 11.57 -3.41
C GLU A 83 -11.64 10.90 -4.54
N LYS A 84 -12.34 10.33 -5.53
CA LYS A 84 -11.76 9.58 -6.67
C LYS A 84 -11.14 10.51 -7.73
N SER A 85 -10.18 11.32 -7.28
CA SER A 85 -9.39 12.23 -8.10
C SER A 85 -8.29 11.53 -8.89
N VAL A 86 -7.63 12.25 -9.80
CA VAL A 86 -6.42 11.77 -10.49
C VAL A 86 -5.29 11.42 -9.50
N LEU A 87 -5.17 12.17 -8.39
CA LEU A 87 -4.19 11.89 -7.34
C LEU A 87 -4.49 10.56 -6.62
N TYR A 88 -5.77 10.28 -6.37
CA TYR A 88 -6.20 8.99 -5.82
C TYR A 88 -5.79 7.83 -6.74
N GLN A 89 -6.08 7.93 -8.04
CA GLN A 89 -5.74 6.88 -9.01
C GLN A 89 -4.22 6.67 -9.11
N ARG A 90 -3.43 7.75 -9.12
CA ARG A 90 -1.96 7.67 -9.12
C ARG A 90 -1.41 7.02 -7.85
N LEU A 91 -1.99 7.33 -6.69
CA LEU A 91 -1.62 6.70 -5.43
C LEU A 91 -1.96 5.20 -5.46
N GLU A 92 -3.16 4.83 -5.92
CA GLU A 92 -3.59 3.43 -6.04
C GLU A 92 -2.60 2.61 -6.89
N ILE A 93 -2.22 3.13 -8.07
CA ILE A 93 -1.24 2.51 -8.95
C ILE A 93 0.10 2.35 -8.22
N ARG A 94 0.60 3.41 -7.57
CA ARG A 94 1.90 3.32 -6.89
C ARG A 94 1.89 2.31 -5.74
N LEU A 95 0.83 2.27 -4.95
CA LEU A 95 0.71 1.31 -3.84
C LEU A 95 0.64 -0.14 -4.34
N LYS A 96 -0.01 -0.37 -5.48
CA LYS A 96 0.00 -1.66 -6.16
C LYS A 96 1.41 -2.06 -6.61
N ASP A 97 2.16 -1.15 -7.21
CA ASP A 97 3.55 -1.40 -7.62
C ASP A 97 4.45 -1.69 -6.41
N MET A 98 4.37 -0.87 -5.36
CA MET A 98 5.08 -1.10 -4.09
C MET A 98 4.77 -2.49 -3.50
N THR A 99 3.51 -2.93 -3.56
CA THR A 99 3.12 -4.25 -3.08
C THR A 99 3.84 -5.36 -3.84
N TYR A 100 3.92 -5.25 -5.15
CA TYR A 100 4.54 -6.27 -5.99
C TYR A 100 6.06 -6.25 -5.95
N GLU A 101 6.68 -5.07 -5.89
CA GLU A 101 8.11 -4.89 -5.65
C GLU A 101 8.52 -5.56 -4.34
N TYR A 102 7.86 -5.20 -3.23
CA TYR A 102 8.14 -5.76 -1.91
C TYR A 102 7.88 -7.27 -1.86
N TRP A 103 6.78 -7.74 -2.48
CA TRP A 103 6.49 -9.16 -2.56
C TRP A 103 7.60 -9.95 -3.25
N ASP A 104 7.99 -9.54 -4.46
CA ASP A 104 8.96 -10.26 -5.28
C ASP A 104 10.30 -10.39 -4.53
N LEU A 105 10.68 -9.38 -3.76
CA LEU A 105 11.92 -9.33 -3.00
C LEU A 105 11.91 -10.15 -1.70
N HIS A 106 10.75 -10.35 -1.06
CA HIS A 106 10.72 -10.83 0.33
C HIS A 106 9.80 -12.02 0.59
N CYS A 107 8.97 -12.44 -0.37
CA CYS A 107 7.97 -13.50 -0.13
C CYS A 107 8.59 -14.85 0.31
N HIS A 108 9.76 -15.20 -0.21
CA HIS A 108 10.52 -16.39 0.19
C HIS A 108 10.88 -16.40 1.69
N ARG A 109 11.02 -15.23 2.31
CA ARG A 109 11.38 -15.10 3.74
C ARG A 109 10.25 -15.45 4.68
N VAL A 110 9.02 -15.49 4.17
CA VAL A 110 7.81 -15.86 4.92
C VAL A 110 7.19 -17.13 4.36
N GLY A 111 7.96 -17.95 3.64
CA GLY A 111 7.54 -19.28 3.18
C GLY A 111 6.66 -19.29 1.94
N TYR A 112 6.49 -18.17 1.23
CA TYR A 112 5.87 -18.20 -0.11
C TYR A 112 6.87 -18.68 -1.17
N ASP A 113 6.38 -19.47 -2.12
CA ASP A 113 7.15 -19.94 -3.25
C ASP A 113 7.11 -18.90 -4.39
N ASN A 114 8.28 -18.35 -4.77
CA ASN A 114 8.36 -17.32 -5.81
C ASN A 114 8.69 -17.96 -7.16
N LYS A 115 7.66 -18.24 -7.96
CA LYS A 115 7.78 -18.85 -9.29
C LYS A 115 8.60 -18.07 -10.32
N LYS A 116 9.09 -16.86 -10.00
CA LYS A 116 10.04 -16.10 -10.85
C LYS A 116 11.52 -16.45 -10.60
N ILE A 117 11.83 -17.12 -9.50
CA ILE A 117 13.20 -17.48 -9.10
C ILE A 117 13.51 -18.95 -9.46
N THR A 118 12.53 -19.68 -10.01
CA THR A 118 12.66 -21.07 -10.45
C THR A 118 12.69 -21.18 -11.96
#